data_AF-A0A503BDS5-F1
#
_entry.id   AF-A0A503BDS5-F1
#
_cell.length_a   1.000
_cell.length_b   1.000
_cell.length_c   1.000
_cell.angle_alpha   90.00
_cell.angle_beta   90.00
_cell.angle_gamma   90.00
#
_symmetry.space_group_name_H-M   'P 1'
#
loop_
_entity.id
_entity.type
_entity.pdbx_description
1 polymer ?
#
loop_
_entity_poly.entity_id
_entity_poly.type
_entity_poly.pdbx_seq_one_letter_code
_entity_poly.pdbx_strand_id
1 'polypeptide(L)'
;MSNMALINIRVTSDERELLEAAARQAHTSLSDFIRHKAVEAAEMQVLDGLVVTIPAADWEKFEAWAKSPARGRAGLQRLAASRPVWQV
;
A
#
# COMPACT_ATOMS: atom_id res chain seq x y z
N MET A 1 23.15 12.12 -2.43
CA MET A 1 23.57 11.00 -3.30
C MET A 1 22.71 9.80 -2.93
N SER A 2 21.90 9.28 -3.85
CA SER A 2 21.08 8.09 -3.57
C SER A 2 21.99 6.88 -3.42
N ASN A 3 21.91 6.20 -2.27
CA ASN A 3 22.69 5.00 -2.03
C ASN A 3 22.02 3.83 -2.77
N MET A 4 22.70 3.26 -3.78
CA MET A 4 22.18 2.11 -4.52
C MET A 4 22.36 0.84 -3.67
N ALA A 5 21.27 0.11 -3.45
CA ALA A 5 21.29 -1.19 -2.77
C ALA A 5 21.12 -2.33 -3.79
N LEU A 6 21.84 -3.43 -3.58
CA LEU A 6 21.81 -4.59 -4.46
C LEU A 6 20.66 -5.53 -4.07
N ILE A 7 19.92 -6.04 -5.04
CA ILE A 7 18.87 -7.07 -4.85
C ILE A 7 19.28 -8.31 -5.64
N ASN A 8 19.50 -9.43 -4.95
CA ASN A 8 19.77 -10.73 -5.57
C ASN A 8 18.49 -11.56 -5.59
N ILE A 9 18.05 -11.95 -6.79
CA ILE A 9 16.82 -12.72 -6.99
C ILE A 9 17.18 -14.05 -7.66
N ARG A 10 16.65 -15.15 -7.12
CA ARG A 10 16.72 -16.46 -7.76
C ARG A 10 15.43 -16.68 -8.54
N VAL A 11 15.58 -17.13 -9.78
CA VAL A 11 14.48 -17.49 -10.68
C VAL A 11 14.83 -18.81 -11.36
N THR A 12 13.79 -19.56 -11.73
CA THR A 12 13.90 -20.71 -12.62
C THR A 12 14.24 -20.28 -14.05
N SER A 13 14.59 -21.24 -14.91
CA SER A 13 14.86 -20.95 -16.33
C SER A 13 13.62 -20.39 -17.02
N ASP A 14 12.47 -21.01 -16.79
CA ASP A 14 11.20 -20.64 -17.43
C ASP A 14 10.76 -19.23 -17.00
N GLU A 15 10.88 -18.89 -15.72
CA GLU A 15 10.61 -17.54 -15.22
C GLU A 15 11.54 -16.52 -15.87
N ARG A 16 12.84 -16.85 -15.99
CA ARG A 16 13.80 -15.95 -16.63
C ARG A 16 13.46 -15.69 -18.09
N GLU A 17 13.13 -16.74 -18.85
CA GLU A 17 12.76 -16.61 -20.26
C GLU A 17 11.52 -15.73 -20.45
N LEU A 18 10.51 -15.90 -19.60
CA LEU A 18 9.31 -15.07 -19.60
C LEU A 18 9.64 -13.60 -19.30
N LEU A 19 10.44 -13.35 -18.26
CA LEU A 19 10.83 -11.99 -17.86
C LEU A 19 11.68 -11.30 -18.95
N GLU A 20 12.57 -12.03 -19.61
CA GLU A 20 13.36 -11.52 -20.74
C GLU A 20 12.48 -11.22 -21.97
N ALA A 21 11.49 -12.06 -22.26
CA ALA A 21 10.51 -11.79 -23.32
C ALA A 21 9.72 -10.50 -23.03
N ALA A 22 9.25 -10.33 -21.80
CA ALA A 22 8.52 -9.13 -21.38
C ALA A 22 9.41 -7.87 -21.41
N ALA A 23 10.66 -7.96 -20.95
CA ALA A 23 11.62 -6.86 -21.02
C ALA A 23 11.91 -6.43 -22.47
N ARG A 24 12.06 -7.40 -23.38
CA ARG A 24 12.21 -7.12 -24.83
C ARG A 24 11.01 -6.41 -25.41
N GLN A 25 9.79 -6.85 -25.07
CA GLN A 25 8.56 -6.20 -25.50
C GLN A 25 8.43 -4.77 -24.95
N ALA A 26 8.92 -4.53 -23.74
CA ALA A 26 8.98 -3.22 -23.11
C ALA A 26 10.19 -2.36 -23.54
N HIS A 27 10.99 -2.83 -24.50
CA HIS A 27 12.19 -2.14 -25.02
C HIS A 27 13.19 -1.71 -23.93
N THR A 28 13.40 -2.56 -22.92
CA THR A 28 14.28 -2.25 -21.79
C THR A 28 15.16 -3.44 -21.42
N SER A 29 16.13 -3.22 -20.52
CA SER A 29 16.96 -4.29 -19.96
C SER A 29 16.15 -5.15 -18.97
N LEU A 30 16.54 -6.41 -18.77
CA LEU A 30 15.90 -7.27 -17.77
C LEU A 30 15.96 -6.63 -16.37
N SER A 31 17.10 -6.07 -15.99
CA SER A 31 17.28 -5.41 -14.69
C SER A 31 16.38 -4.19 -14.51
N ASP A 32 16.27 -3.33 -15.53
CA ASP A 32 15.40 -2.16 -15.48
C ASP A 32 13.92 -2.55 -15.48
N PHE A 33 13.54 -3.55 -16.28
CA PHE A 33 12.18 -4.11 -16.29
C PHE A 33 11.78 -4.60 -14.90
N ILE A 34 12.61 -5.45 -14.29
CA ILE A 34 12.36 -6.00 -12.96
C ILE A 34 12.32 -4.90 -11.91
N ARG A 35 13.25 -3.93 -11.93
CA ARG A 35 13.24 -2.80 -11.00
C ARG A 35 11.92 -2.03 -11.10
N HIS A 36 11.49 -1.70 -12.31
CA HIS A 36 10.27 -0.92 -12.52
C HIS A 36 9.03 -1.69 -12.05
N LYS A 37 8.89 -2.95 -12.47
CA LYS A 37 7.75 -3.79 -12.08
C LYS A 37 7.70 -4.11 -10.60
N ALA A 38 8.84 -4.28 -9.94
CA ALA A 38 8.89 -4.47 -8.50
C ALA A 38 8.41 -3.22 -7.73
N VAL A 39 8.81 -2.02 -8.17
CA VAL A 39 8.35 -0.76 -7.55
C VAL A 39 6.86 -0.54 -7.81
N GLU A 40 6.41 -0.70 -9.05
CA GLU A 40 4.99 -0.55 -9.43
C GLU A 40 4.09 -1.48 -8.60
N ALA A 41 4.48 -2.75 -8.44
CA ALA A 41 3.74 -3.71 -7.61
C ALA A 41 3.74 -3.32 -6.13
N ALA A 42 4.86 -2.82 -5.59
CA ALA A 42 4.94 -2.37 -4.22
C ALA A 42 4.06 -1.12 -3.97
N GLU A 43 4.04 -0.18 -4.91
CA GLU A 43 3.19 1.01 -4.86
C GLU A 43 1.71 0.62 -4.86
N MET A 44 1.29 -0.28 -5.78
CA MET A 44 -0.07 -0.80 -5.81
C MET A 44 -0.48 -1.45 -4.48
N GLN A 45 0.39 -2.26 -3.89
CA GLN A 45 0.09 -2.94 -2.63
C GLN A 45 -0.02 -1.97 -1.44
N VAL A 46 0.80 -0.91 -1.41
CA VAL A 46 0.67 0.15 -0.41
C VAL A 46 -0.62 0.94 -0.61
N LEU A 47 -1.01 1.21 -1.86
CA LEU A 47 -2.26 1.91 -2.18
C LEU A 47 -3.50 1.08 -1.81
N ASP A 48 -3.49 -0.24 -2.02
CA ASP A 48 -4.57 -1.12 -1.59
C ASP A 48 -4.79 -1.08 -0.07
N GLY A 49 -3.72 -0.87 0.71
CA GLY A 49 -3.79 -0.63 2.15
C GLY A 49 -4.55 0.65 2.55
N LEU A 50 -4.82 1.55 1.61
CA LEU A 50 -5.58 2.79 1.83
C LEU A 50 -7.06 2.64 1.46
N VAL A 51 -7.47 1.54 0.82
CA VAL A 51 -8.85 1.33 0.37
C VAL A 51 -9.63 0.54 1.42
N VAL A 52 -10.48 1.24 2.19
CA VAL A 52 -11.44 0.58 3.08
C VAL A 52 -12.69 0.23 2.27
N THR A 53 -12.87 -1.05 1.97
CA THR A 53 -14.07 -1.54 1.28
C THR A 53 -15.20 -1.79 2.29
N ILE A 54 -16.32 -1.11 2.10
CA ILE A 54 -17.55 -1.35 2.87
C ILE A 54 -18.46 -2.24 2.02
N PRO A 55 -18.89 -3.42 2.50
CA PRO A 55 -19.84 -4.26 1.78
C PRO A 55 -21.11 -3.50 1.44
N ALA A 56 -21.69 -3.73 0.25
CA ALA A 56 -22.88 -3.01 -0.20
C ALA A 56 -24.06 -3.11 0.78
N ALA A 57 -24.23 -4.27 1.43
CA ALA A 57 -25.25 -4.49 2.45
C ALA A 57 -25.08 -3.60 3.71
N ASP A 58 -23.86 -3.16 4.00
CA ASP A 58 -23.53 -2.31 5.15
C ASP A 58 -23.45 -0.81 4.79
N TRP A 59 -23.57 -0.47 3.50
CA TRP A 59 -23.39 0.90 3.03
C TRP A 59 -24.38 1.89 3.65
N GLU A 60 -25.67 1.56 3.66
CA GLU A 60 -26.72 2.42 4.22
C GLU A 60 -26.49 2.67 5.72
N LYS A 61 -26.08 1.62 6.45
CA LYS A 61 -25.78 1.71 7.88
C LYS A 61 -24.57 2.61 8.15
N PHE A 62 -23.53 2.49 7.33
CA PHE A 62 -22.36 3.36 7.40
C PHE A 62 -22.74 4.82 7.09
N GLU A 63 -23.53 5.06 6.04
CA GLU A 63 -23.94 6.41 5.65
C GLU A 63 -24.78 7.10 6.74
N ALA A 64 -25.71 6.35 7.36
CA ALA A 64 -26.48 6.84 8.50
C ALA A 64 -25.59 7.17 9.71
N TRP A 65 -24.57 6.35 9.98
CA TRP A 65 -23.59 6.61 11.03
C TRP A 65 -22.72 7.85 10.73
N ALA A 66 -22.22 7.99 9.50
CA ALA A 66 -21.37 9.10 9.09
C ALA A 66 -22.09 10.45 9.15
N LYS A 67 -23.41 10.47 8.86
CA LYS A 67 -24.26 11.66 8.98
C LYS A 67 -24.71 11.97 10.41
N SER A 68 -24.50 11.04 11.35
CA SER A 68 -24.92 11.24 12.73
C SER A 68 -24.00 12.22 13.46
N PRO A 69 -24.53 13.07 14.37
CA PRO A 69 -23.71 13.98 15.15
C PRO A 69 -22.71 13.23 16.03
N ALA A 70 -21.55 13.84 16.25
CA ALA A 70 -20.51 13.28 17.09
C ALA A 70 -21.04 13.04 18.51
N ARG A 71 -20.96 11.79 18.97
CA ARG A 71 -21.36 11.43 20.33
C ARG A 71 -20.22 11.70 21.29
N GLY A 72 -20.44 12.61 22.24
CA GLY A 72 -19.49 12.85 23.32
C GLY A 72 -19.33 11.59 24.17
N ARG A 73 -18.13 11.02 24.19
CA ARG A 73 -17.77 9.91 25.09
C ARG A 73 -16.76 10.43 26.11
N ALA A 74 -17.11 10.39 27.39
CA ALA A 74 -16.25 10.88 28.48
C ALA A 74 -14.84 10.25 28.47
N GLY A 75 -14.73 8.97 28.07
CA GLY A 75 -13.44 8.31 27.89
C GLY A 75 -12.57 8.91 26.78
N LEU A 76 -13.17 9.28 25.63
CA LEU A 76 -12.45 9.91 24.53
C LEU A 76 -12.03 11.34 24.87
N GLN A 77 -12.86 12.07 25.62
CA GLN A 77 -12.51 13.40 26.11
C GLN A 77 -11.31 13.36 27.07
N ARG A 78 -11.28 12.39 28.00
CA ARG A 78 -10.13 12.18 28.88
C ARG A 78 -8.86 11.80 28.11
N LEU A 79 -8.98 10.97 27.08
CA LEU A 79 -7.85 10.60 26.22
C LEU A 79 -7.32 11.81 25.44
N ALA A 80 -8.20 12.60 24.83
CA ALA A 80 -7.82 13.81 24.08
C ALA A 80 -7.15 14.88 24.96
N ALA A 81 -7.48 14.92 26.26
CA ALA A 81 -6.85 15.82 27.23
C ALA A 81 -5.53 15.27 27.82
N SER A 82 -5.18 14.02 27.53
CA SER A 82 -3.95 13.40 28.03
C SER A 82 -2.74 13.78 27.18
N ARG A 83 -1.57 13.86 27.80
CA ARG A 83 -0.32 14.16 27.09
C ARG A 83 0.03 13.00 26.15
N PRO A 84 0.22 13.25 24.84
CA PRO A 84 0.64 12.21 23.92
C PRO A 84 2.04 11.72 24.24
N VAL A 85 2.26 10.40 24.14
CA VAL A 85 3.54 9.75 24.51
C VAL A 85 4.73 10.16 23.63
N TRP A 86 4.48 10.77 22.47
CA TRP A 86 5.50 11.24 21.53
C TRP A 86 5.85 12.73 21.68
N GLN A 87 5.14 13.47 22.54
CA GLN A 87 5.54 14.83 22.92
C GLN A 87 6.42 14.75 24.18
N VAL A 88 7.74 14.78 23.99
CA VAL A 88 8.77 14.83 25.04
C VAL A 88 8.89 16.22 25.64
#